data_AF-A0A2U8WL86-F1
#
_entry.id   AF-A0A2U8WL86-F1
#
_cell.length_a   1.000
_cell.length_b   1.000
_cell.length_c   1.000
_cell.angle_alpha   90.00
_cell.angle_beta   90.00
_cell.angle_gamma   90.00
#
_symmetry.space_group_name_H-M   'P 1'
#
loop_
_entity.id
_entity.type
_entity.pdbx_description
1 polymer ?
#
loop_
_entity_poly.entity_id
_entity_poly.type
_entity_poly.pdbx_seq_one_letter_code
_entity_poly.pdbx_strand_id
1 'polypeptide(L)'
;MLATAVSSVSMDPPSLLVCVNRTASAHEALRGRGAFSLGIMASPHRDLAAAIAGAPSAMRFAQGTWRRLQDAGDAIEGLPCLEEAQATLFCAIDACCDYGTHSVLIARIVGAIGDRAADPLLYCDGGYGRFATAQA
;
A
#
# COMPACT_ATOMS: atom_id res chain seq x y z
N MET A 1 -1.43 -2.92 6.46
CA MET A 1 -2.73 -3.53 6.08
C MET A 1 -2.62 -3.97 4.63
N LEU A 2 -3.51 -4.85 4.14
CA LEU A 2 -3.69 -5.00 2.69
C LEU A 2 -4.79 -4.05 2.20
N ALA A 3 -4.61 -3.54 1.00
CA ALA A 3 -5.58 -2.70 0.31
C ALA A 3 -5.65 -3.11 -1.16
N THR A 4 -6.86 -3.35 -1.64
CA THR A 4 -7.17 -3.56 -3.07
C THR A 4 -7.99 -2.39 -3.64
N ALA A 5 -8.63 -1.60 -2.77
CA ALA A 5 -9.33 -0.37 -3.13
C ALA A 5 -8.35 0.80 -3.23
N VAL A 6 -7.47 0.74 -4.24
CA VAL A 6 -6.45 1.75 -4.55
C VAL A 6 -6.58 2.14 -6.01
N SER A 7 -6.47 3.43 -6.32
CA SER A 7 -6.54 3.93 -7.71
C SER A 7 -5.70 5.18 -7.90
N SER A 8 -5.08 5.36 -9.07
CA SER A 8 -4.44 6.61 -9.44
C SER A 8 -5.49 7.71 -9.62
N VAL A 9 -5.13 8.96 -9.29
CA VAL A 9 -6.04 10.11 -9.31
C VAL A 9 -5.59 11.18 -10.28
N SER A 10 -4.35 11.67 -10.15
CA SER A 10 -3.79 12.72 -11.00
C SER A 10 -2.30 12.52 -11.23
N MET A 11 -1.78 13.15 -12.27
CA MET A 11 -0.34 13.29 -12.55
C MET A 11 0.19 14.68 -12.18
N ASP A 12 -0.69 15.67 -11.99
CA ASP A 12 -0.33 17.01 -11.54
C ASP A 12 -1.30 17.50 -10.44
N PRO A 13 -0.93 17.43 -9.16
CA PRO A 13 0.23 16.69 -8.65
C PRO A 13 0.03 15.16 -8.77
N PRO A 14 1.12 14.37 -8.84
CA PRO A 14 1.03 12.91 -8.87
C PRO A 14 0.34 12.40 -7.60
N SER A 15 -0.76 11.66 -7.75
CA SER A 15 -1.62 11.29 -6.63
C SER A 15 -2.40 10.01 -6.85
N LEU A 16 -2.81 9.40 -5.74
CA LEU A 16 -3.66 8.22 -5.69
C LEU A 16 -4.70 8.37 -4.59
N LEU A 17 -5.70 7.49 -4.60
CA LEU A 17 -6.62 7.30 -3.49
C LEU A 17 -6.50 5.89 -2.91
N VAL A 18 -6.84 5.76 -1.63
CA VAL A 18 -7.07 4.48 -0.95
C VAL A 18 -8.31 4.56 -0.08
N CYS A 19 -9.20 3.58 -0.21
CA CYS A 19 -10.37 3.45 0.66
C CYS A 19 -10.05 2.57 1.86
N VAL A 20 -10.24 3.09 3.06
CA VAL A 20 -9.90 2.38 4.31
C VAL A 20 -11.14 2.29 5.19
N ASN A 21 -11.48 1.08 5.64
CA ASN A 21 -12.56 0.87 6.60
C ASN A 21 -12.23 1.59 7.92
N ARG A 22 -13.17 2.38 8.44
CA ARG A 22 -13.02 3.18 9.67
C ARG A 22 -12.80 2.33 10.93
N THR A 23 -13.18 1.04 10.90
CA THR A 23 -12.91 0.10 12.00
C THR A 23 -11.57 -0.62 11.86
N ALA A 24 -10.88 -0.47 10.72
CA ALA A 24 -9.59 -1.10 10.52
C ALA A 24 -8.56 -0.47 11.46
N SER A 25 -7.75 -1.32 12.11
CA SER A 25 -6.69 -0.87 13.03
C SER A 25 -5.65 0.08 12.38
N ALA A 26 -5.59 0.14 11.05
CA ALA A 26 -4.70 1.04 10.32
C ALA A 26 -5.30 2.44 10.11
N HIS A 27 -6.61 2.61 10.23
CA HIS A 27 -7.29 3.88 9.91
C HIS A 27 -6.80 5.04 10.77
N GLU A 28 -6.82 4.88 12.10
CA GLU A 28 -6.33 5.91 13.03
C GLU A 28 -4.82 6.15 12.88
N ALA A 29 -4.03 5.10 12.61
CA ALA A 29 -2.59 5.24 12.37
C ALA A 29 -2.30 6.05 11.10
N LEU A 30 -3.06 5.83 10.02
CA LEU A 30 -2.93 6.57 8.77
C LEU A 30 -3.33 8.04 8.95
N ARG A 31 -4.47 8.29 9.61
CA ARG A 31 -4.95 9.66 9.87
C ARG A 31 -4.01 10.44 10.79
N GLY A 32 -3.54 9.82 11.88
CA GLY A 32 -2.62 10.46 12.82
C GLY A 32 -1.24 10.71 12.23
N ARG A 33 -0.75 9.81 11.36
CA ARG A 33 0.54 9.97 10.69
C ARG A 33 0.49 10.98 9.53
N GLY A 34 -0.62 11.06 8.82
CA GLY A 34 -0.77 11.91 7.63
C GLY A 34 0.06 11.45 6.42
N ALA A 35 0.68 10.27 6.48
CA ALA A 35 1.51 9.72 5.41
C ALA A 35 1.56 8.19 5.49
N PHE A 36 1.81 7.55 4.36
CA PHE A 36 1.97 6.10 4.26
C PHE A 36 2.85 5.68 3.09
N SER A 37 3.34 4.45 3.18
CA SER A 37 3.97 3.74 2.08
C SER A 37 2.96 2.74 1.48
N LEU A 38 2.91 2.69 0.15
CA LEU A 38 2.12 1.73 -0.60
C LEU A 38 3.06 0.81 -1.38
N GLY A 39 3.25 -0.39 -0.87
CA GLY A 39 4.02 -1.44 -1.56
C GLY A 39 3.15 -2.22 -2.55
N ILE A 40 3.56 -2.25 -3.81
CA ILE A 40 2.95 -3.09 -4.84
C ILE A 40 3.50 -4.50 -4.69
N MET A 41 2.60 -5.46 -4.46
CA MET A 41 2.97 -6.86 -4.24
C MET A 41 3.06 -7.63 -5.56
N ALA A 42 4.09 -8.46 -5.69
CA ALA A 42 4.27 -9.36 -6.83
C ALA A 42 3.67 -10.75 -6.54
N SER A 43 3.45 -11.55 -7.59
CA SER A 43 2.87 -12.89 -7.52
C SER A 43 3.49 -13.82 -6.46
N PRO A 44 4.83 -13.81 -6.20
CA PRO A 44 5.42 -14.61 -5.13
C PRO A 44 4.97 -14.22 -3.71
N HIS A 45 4.43 -13.02 -3.52
CA HIS A 45 4.02 -12.52 -2.20
C HIS A 45 2.63 -12.98 -1.76
N ARG A 46 2.03 -13.99 -2.41
CA ARG A 46 0.71 -14.52 -2.03
C ARG A 46 0.61 -14.83 -0.53
N ASP A 47 1.59 -15.54 0.01
CA ASP A 47 1.54 -16.01 1.40
C ASP A 47 1.76 -14.84 2.37
N LEU A 48 2.65 -13.91 2.01
CA LEU A 48 2.84 -12.66 2.75
C LEU A 48 1.56 -11.80 2.75
N ALA A 49 0.87 -11.71 1.62
CA ALA A 49 -0.40 -11.00 1.49
C ALA A 49 -1.45 -11.59 2.46
N ALA A 50 -1.62 -12.91 2.43
CA ALA A 50 -2.53 -13.62 3.33
C ALA A 50 -2.18 -13.38 4.80
N ALA A 51 -0.89 -13.43 5.16
CA ALA A 51 -0.41 -13.15 6.51
C ALA A 51 -0.73 -11.72 6.96
N ILE A 52 -0.48 -10.70 6.12
CA ILE A 52 -0.77 -9.29 6.45
C ILE A 52 -2.27 -9.06 6.62
N ALA A 53 -3.11 -9.71 5.81
CA ALA A 53 -4.57 -9.58 5.88
C ALA A 53 -5.15 -10.18 7.17
N GLY A 54 -4.64 -11.34 7.60
CA GLY A 54 -5.11 -12.03 8.81
C GLY A 54 -4.46 -11.56 10.11
N ALA A 55 -3.34 -10.84 10.06
CA ALA A 55 -2.58 -10.48 11.25
C ALA A 55 -3.18 -9.31 12.06
N PRO A 56 -3.15 -9.40 13.40
CA PRO A 56 -3.27 -8.25 14.29
C PRO A 56 -2.22 -7.17 13.94
N SER A 57 -2.52 -5.91 14.23
CA SER A 57 -1.65 -4.77 13.87
C SER A 57 -0.18 -4.96 14.25
N ALA A 58 0.09 -5.46 15.45
CA ALA A 58 1.44 -5.69 15.97
C ALA A 58 2.25 -6.75 15.20
N MET A 59 1.58 -7.67 14.50
CA MET A 59 2.22 -8.81 13.82
C MET A 59 2.31 -8.63 12.30
N ARG A 60 1.77 -7.54 11.74
CA ARG A 60 1.72 -7.32 10.28
C ARG A 60 3.10 -7.21 9.62
N PHE A 61 4.13 -6.90 10.39
CA PHE A 61 5.51 -6.76 9.94
C PHE A 61 6.39 -7.94 10.35
N ALA A 62 5.80 -9.03 10.87
CA ALA A 62 6.55 -10.20 11.33
C ALA A 62 7.02 -11.13 10.20
N GLN A 63 6.44 -10.99 9.00
CA GLN A 63 6.83 -11.74 7.80
C GLN A 63 7.25 -10.77 6.69
N GLY A 64 8.20 -11.19 5.85
CA GLY A 64 8.83 -10.34 4.83
C GLY A 64 9.97 -9.49 5.38
N THR A 65 10.76 -8.90 4.48
CA THR A 65 11.90 -8.06 4.84
C THR A 65 11.45 -6.60 4.84
N TRP A 66 11.30 -6.04 6.04
CA TRP A 66 10.87 -4.65 6.21
C TRP A 66 12.04 -3.80 6.65
N ARG A 67 12.18 -2.65 5.98
CA ARG A 67 13.05 -1.56 6.44
C ARG A 67 12.21 -0.33 6.72
N ARG A 68 12.79 0.61 7.47
CA ARG A 68 12.22 1.96 7.62
C ARG A 68 13.01 2.91 6.75
N LEU A 69 12.34 3.87 6.11
CA LEU A 69 13.08 4.95 5.47
C LEU A 69 13.88 5.74 6.50
N GLN A 70 15.09 6.09 6.09
CA GLN A 70 16.00 6.97 6.80
C GLN A 70 16.46 8.04 5.82
N ASP A 71 16.84 9.19 6.34
CA ASP A 71 17.34 10.33 5.56
C ASP A 71 16.34 10.77 4.47
N ALA A 72 15.05 10.62 4.73
CA ALA A 72 13.97 11.04 3.86
C ALA A 72 13.30 12.31 4.43
N GLY A 73 12.67 13.11 3.57
CA GLY A 73 11.98 14.33 4.02
C GLY A 73 10.92 14.05 5.10
N ASP A 74 10.65 15.05 5.94
CA ASP A 74 9.85 14.93 7.18
C ASP A 74 8.55 14.13 7.04
N ALA A 75 7.84 14.29 5.93
CA ALA A 75 6.57 13.60 5.69
C ALA A 75 6.70 12.06 5.71
N ILE A 76 7.79 11.53 5.16
CA ILE A 76 7.93 10.09 4.86
C ILE A 76 8.99 9.39 5.72
N GLU A 77 9.70 10.12 6.56
CA GLU A 77 10.76 9.59 7.42
C GLU A 77 10.26 8.47 8.35
N GLY A 78 10.99 7.36 8.40
CA GLY A 78 10.64 6.22 9.25
C GLY A 78 9.42 5.39 8.81
N LEU A 79 8.82 5.67 7.64
CA LEU A 79 7.77 4.82 7.09
C LEU A 79 8.32 3.42 6.78
N PRO A 80 7.57 2.33 7.11
CA PRO A 80 7.99 0.98 6.79
C PRO A 80 7.86 0.72 5.28
N CYS A 81 8.82 0.06 4.65
CA CYS A 81 8.69 -0.41 3.27
C CYS A 81 9.18 -1.86 3.15
N LEU A 82 8.48 -2.62 2.33
CA LEU A 82 8.81 -4.01 2.03
C LEU A 82 9.89 -4.03 0.95
N GLU A 83 11.05 -4.63 1.22
CA GLU A 83 12.19 -4.62 0.30
C GLU A 83 11.94 -5.43 -0.98
N GLU A 84 11.12 -6.47 -0.85
CA GLU A 84 10.76 -7.37 -1.94
C GLU A 84 9.64 -6.80 -2.82
N ALA A 85 8.97 -5.71 -2.40
CA ALA A 85 7.91 -5.08 -3.18
C ALA A 85 8.36 -4.75 -4.61
N GLN A 86 7.44 -4.88 -5.57
CA GLN A 86 7.69 -4.58 -6.98
C GLN A 86 8.09 -3.10 -7.14
N ALA A 87 7.30 -2.24 -6.51
CA ALA A 87 7.58 -0.83 -6.30
C ALA A 87 6.93 -0.40 -4.97
N THR A 88 7.43 0.66 -4.37
CA THR A 88 6.82 1.32 -3.21
C THR A 88 6.64 2.79 -3.52
N LEU A 89 5.42 3.29 -3.32
CA LEU A 89 5.09 4.71 -3.40
C LEU A 89 5.01 5.30 -2.00
N PHE A 90 5.62 6.46 -1.78
CA PHE A 90 5.52 7.21 -0.52
C PHE A 90 4.54 8.36 -0.71
N CYS A 91 3.53 8.37 0.14
CA CYS A 91 2.34 9.20 -0.05
C CYS A 91 2.10 10.07 1.17
N ALA A 92 1.90 11.37 0.95
CA ALA A 92 1.40 12.31 1.94
C ALA A 92 -0.11 12.48 1.74
N ILE A 93 -0.90 12.34 2.81
CA ILE A 93 -2.36 12.45 2.75
C ILE A 93 -2.74 13.92 2.68
N ASP A 94 -3.30 14.34 1.55
CA ASP A 94 -3.75 15.72 1.33
C ASP A 94 -5.23 15.88 1.73
N ALA A 95 -6.05 14.83 1.60
CA ALA A 95 -7.45 14.86 2.00
C ALA A 95 -7.98 13.51 2.53
N CYS A 96 -8.97 13.59 3.42
CA CYS A 96 -9.70 12.45 3.97
C CYS A 96 -11.20 12.74 3.91
N CYS A 97 -11.95 11.97 3.12
CA CYS A 97 -13.40 12.11 2.97
C CYS A 97 -14.09 10.87 3.54
N ASP A 98 -14.95 11.04 4.54
CA ASP A 98 -15.71 9.95 5.12
C ASP A 98 -16.92 9.60 4.23
N TYR A 99 -17.09 8.31 3.94
CA TYR A 99 -18.22 7.80 3.16
C TYR A 99 -18.69 6.44 3.71
N GLY A 100 -19.82 6.46 4.41
CA GLY A 100 -20.37 5.28 5.06
C GLY A 100 -19.39 4.66 6.07
N THR A 101 -19.00 3.40 5.84
CA THR A 101 -18.08 2.66 6.71
C THR A 101 -16.60 2.90 6.39
N HIS A 102 -16.29 3.65 5.32
CA HIS A 102 -14.93 3.87 4.87
C HIS A 102 -14.58 5.36 4.88
N SER A 103 -13.27 5.64 4.90
CA SER A 103 -12.73 6.93 4.52
C SER A 103 -11.96 6.78 3.21
N VAL A 104 -12.18 7.71 2.28
CA VAL A 104 -11.41 7.88 1.05
C VAL A 104 -10.25 8.81 1.36
N LEU A 105 -9.03 8.28 1.37
CA LEU A 105 -7.81 9.05 1.56
C LEU A 105 -7.25 9.40 0.19
N ILE A 106 -7.12 10.69 -0.12
CA ILE A 106 -6.45 11.18 -1.32
C ILE A 106 -5.04 11.60 -0.90
N ALA A 107 -4.04 11.03 -1.56
CA ALA A 107 -2.66 11.21 -1.17
C ALA A 107 -1.78 11.54 -2.37
N ARG A 108 -0.92 12.53 -2.19
CA ARG A 108 0.09 12.92 -3.16
C ARG A 108 1.34 12.07 -3.00
N ILE A 109 1.85 11.60 -4.12
CA ILE A 109 3.07 10.81 -4.19
C ILE A 109 4.25 11.78 -4.08
N VAL A 110 5.06 11.61 -3.03
CA VAL A 110 6.23 12.45 -2.74
C VAL A 110 7.56 11.71 -2.96
N GLY A 111 7.49 10.40 -3.23
CA GLY A 111 8.65 9.59 -3.59
C GLY A 111 8.22 8.21 -4.07
N ALA A 112 9.10 7.54 -4.79
CA ALA A 112 8.91 6.17 -5.22
C ALA A 112 10.26 5.44 -5.24
N ILE A 113 10.24 4.15 -4.93
CA ILE A 113 11.38 3.24 -5.10
C ILE A 113 10.92 1.96 -5.79
N GLY A 114 11.83 1.32 -6.50
CA GLY A 114 11.59 0.04 -7.14
C GLY A 114 11.41 0.15 -8.66
N ASP A 115 11.94 -0.85 -9.34
CA ASP A 115 11.90 -1.08 -10.78
C ASP A 115 12.06 -2.60 -10.98
N ARG A 116 11.31 -3.39 -10.22
CA ARG A 116 11.33 -4.84 -10.42
C ARG A 116 10.29 -5.16 -11.48
N ALA A 117 10.74 -5.58 -12.66
CA ALA A 117 9.86 -6.24 -13.62
C ALA A 117 9.41 -7.58 -12.98
N ALA A 118 8.21 -7.60 -12.43
CA ALA A 118 7.61 -8.76 -11.81
C ALA A 118 6.11 -8.80 -12.11
N ASP A 119 5.56 -10.01 -12.23
CA ASP A 119 4.12 -10.20 -12.35
C ASP A 119 3.44 -9.70 -11.07
N PRO A 120 2.49 -8.75 -11.14
CA PRO A 120 1.79 -8.27 -9.96
C PRO A 120 0.90 -9.36 -9.37
N LEU A 121 0.71 -9.33 -8.06
CA LEU A 121 -0.26 -10.17 -7.37
C LEU A 121 -1.66 -9.62 -7.63
N LEU A 122 -2.52 -10.44 -8.23
CA LEU A 122 -3.91 -10.09 -8.48
C LEU A 122 -4.81 -10.61 -7.37
N TYR A 123 -5.91 -9.91 -7.10
CA TYR A 123 -6.97 -10.35 -6.22
C TYR A 123 -8.32 -10.17 -6.90
N CYS A 124 -9.07 -11.26 -7.09
CA CYS A 124 -10.36 -11.27 -7.77
C CYS A 124 -11.19 -12.45 -7.24
N ASP A 125 -12.51 -12.25 -7.09
CA ASP A 125 -13.45 -13.28 -6.63
C ASP A 125 -12.99 -14.03 -5.36
N GLY A 126 -12.47 -13.28 -4.38
CA GLY A 126 -11.96 -13.85 -3.13
C GLY A 126 -10.60 -14.57 -3.24
N GLY A 127 -10.05 -14.74 -4.44
CA GLY A 127 -8.84 -15.49 -4.73
C GLY A 127 -7.65 -14.63 -5.16
N TYR A 128 -6.44 -15.18 -4.96
CA TYR A 128 -5.21 -14.61 -5.50
C TYR A 128 -4.90 -15.19 -6.89
N GLY A 129 -4.36 -14.37 -7.78
CA GLY A 129 -4.00 -14.76 -9.14
C GLY A 129 -2.78 -14.02 -9.68
N ARG A 130 -2.51 -14.26 -10.96
CA ARG A 130 -1.47 -13.59 -11.77
C ARG A 130 -1.97 -13.39 -13.19
N PHE A 131 -1.34 -12.51 -13.94
CA PHE A 131 -1.60 -12.43 -15.38
C PHE A 131 -1.17 -13.73 -16.08
N ALA A 132 -1.95 -14.14 -17.07
CA ALA A 132 -1.47 -15.06 -18.09
C ALA A 132 -0.70 -14.25 -19.13
N THR A 133 0.40 -14.79 -19.66
CA THR A 133 1.06 -14.20 -20.81
C THR A 133 0.05 -14.13 -21.96
N ALA A 134 -0.07 -12.96 -22.59
CA ALA A 134 -0.93 -12.82 -23.76
C ALA A 134 -0.46 -13.80 -24.84
N GLN A 135 -1.39 -14.60 -25.37
CA GLN A 135 -1.14 -15.33 -26.62
C GLN A 135 -1.14 -14.28 -27.74
N ALA A 136 -0.07 -14.27 -28.52
CA ALA A 136 0.08 -13.38 -29.68
C ALA A 136 -0.92 -13.72 -30.79
#